data_AF-A0A1F6P9E7-F1
#
_entry.id   AF-A0A1F6P9E7-F1
#
_cell.length_a   1.000
_cell.length_b   1.000
_cell.length_c   1.000
_cell.angle_alpha   90.00
_cell.angle_beta   90.00
_cell.angle_gamma   90.00
#
_symmetry.space_group_name_H-M   'P 1'
#
loop_
_entity.id
_entity.type
_entity.pdbx_description
1 polymer ?
#
loop_
_entity_poly.entity_id
_entity_poly.type
_entity_poly.pdbx_seq_one_letter_code
_entity_poly.pdbx_strand_id
1 'polypeptide(L)'
;MQILKECYLSQAVASLLEGKVLVFPTETSYGLGCDATSQKSVDKIFKMKGRGDDKPLLIVVPTIDVARKYLEWNDAVDRLAKAHWPGALTIVGMAKPNSGLANGVISKFGTVAVRVSANNVVKFLSESLGKALVATSANISGAGDVYNSSEAQAMFSEKVFQPDIILDYGQLEKRPPTTIVDATKDKIKILRQGQVKIKFREFFSIKIKPWIAWMVIGIGAILFSILFLTQYVLAMAETESMSAVGLFQADLISGNHLVNTRYKRAPIKVKGLYLTAYSAGGEKKMDSIIKLINETELNAVVIDLKDYSGKVLYDSKIPLVDNLKLQDIRIKNVEKLLAKLDENNIYKIARISVFQDPILAEKKPQWSIKSKQGGLWRDKNHLAWVDPANPEVWKYVISVAKEAGRMGFDEINFDYIRFPTDGRMSDIVYTNGNSKRYEVVAKFFKFLSKEMEDEPVFISADLFGLTTEKKGEDDMQIGQRLSDAVLYFDYVMPMVYPSHYPSGYRGYKNPANYPYEVVYQSMKAGVKQAEGKKAKLRSWIQAFNLGAVYDGAKIKSQIKATDDAGADGWVLWNAANRYTSAGLEKE
;
A
#
# COMPACT_ATOMS: atom_id res chain seq x y z
N MET A 1 -5.46 -45.54 -18.28
CA MET A 1 -4.94 -44.20 -18.61
C MET A 1 -4.26 -44.27 -19.96
N GLN A 2 -4.74 -43.53 -20.95
CA GLN A 2 -4.19 -43.46 -22.31
C GLN A 2 -3.32 -42.20 -22.46
N ILE A 3 -2.23 -42.27 -23.21
CA ILE A 3 -1.40 -41.09 -23.53
C ILE A 3 -1.66 -40.73 -25.00
N LEU A 4 -2.08 -39.49 -25.25
CA LEU A 4 -2.34 -38.97 -26.60
C LEU A 4 -1.32 -37.87 -26.93
N LYS A 5 -0.80 -37.87 -28.15
CA LYS A 5 0.04 -36.78 -28.67
C LYS A 5 -0.81 -35.62 -29.18
N GLU A 6 -0.16 -34.48 -29.42
CA GLU A 6 -0.74 -33.20 -29.87
C GLU A 6 -1.76 -33.31 -31.03
N CYS A 7 -1.61 -34.28 -31.95
CA CYS A 7 -2.50 -34.47 -33.09
C CYS A 7 -3.90 -35.05 -32.78
N TYR A 8 -4.21 -35.39 -31.52
CA TYR A 8 -5.46 -36.08 -31.14
C TYR A 8 -6.43 -35.24 -30.27
N LEU A 9 -6.39 -33.92 -30.36
CA LEU A 9 -7.26 -33.05 -29.54
C LEU A 9 -8.76 -33.34 -29.72
N SER A 10 -9.22 -33.70 -30.92
CA SER A 10 -10.63 -34.06 -31.14
C SER A 10 -11.07 -35.31 -30.35
N GLN A 11 -10.17 -36.28 -30.18
CA GLN A 11 -10.43 -37.48 -29.37
C GLN A 11 -10.50 -37.15 -27.87
N ALA A 12 -9.69 -36.17 -27.43
CA ALA A 12 -9.74 -35.66 -26.06
C ALA A 12 -11.10 -35.00 -25.77
N VAL A 13 -11.63 -34.21 -26.73
CA VAL A 13 -12.96 -33.59 -26.62
C VAL A 13 -14.07 -34.64 -26.57
N ALA A 14 -14.04 -35.64 -27.45
CA ALA A 14 -15.01 -36.75 -27.40
C ALA A 14 -15.01 -37.45 -26.03
N SER A 15 -13.83 -37.63 -25.45
CA SER A 15 -13.68 -38.22 -24.11
C SER A 15 -14.27 -37.34 -23.00
N LEU A 16 -14.10 -36.01 -23.06
CA LEU A 16 -14.74 -35.09 -22.13
C LEU A 16 -16.28 -35.18 -22.22
N LEU A 17 -16.83 -35.29 -23.42
CA LEU A 17 -18.27 -35.45 -23.65
C LEU A 17 -18.83 -36.77 -23.08
N GLU A 18 -18.01 -37.82 -23.04
CA GLU A 18 -18.31 -39.09 -22.37
C GLU A 18 -18.17 -39.02 -20.83
N GLY A 19 -17.80 -37.86 -20.28
CA GLY A 19 -17.62 -37.64 -18.85
C GLY A 19 -16.28 -38.14 -18.30
N LYS A 20 -15.28 -38.37 -19.15
CA LYS A 20 -13.91 -38.72 -18.76
C LYS A 20 -13.14 -37.51 -18.24
N VAL A 21 -12.06 -37.79 -17.51
CA VAL A 21 -11.14 -36.79 -16.95
C VAL A 21 -9.83 -36.83 -17.73
N LEU A 22 -9.36 -35.66 -18.14
CA LEU A 22 -8.11 -35.48 -18.87
C LEU A 22 -7.04 -34.83 -17.99
N VAL A 23 -5.78 -35.13 -18.27
CA VAL A 23 -4.63 -34.29 -17.97
C VAL A 23 -4.19 -33.60 -19.27
N PHE A 24 -4.01 -32.28 -19.24
CA PHE A 24 -3.65 -31.48 -20.41
C PHE A 24 -2.69 -30.34 -20.05
N PRO A 25 -1.87 -29.83 -21.00
CA PRO A 25 -0.97 -28.72 -20.73
C PRO A 25 -1.75 -27.41 -20.51
N THR A 26 -1.34 -26.64 -19.51
CA THR A 26 -1.82 -25.25 -19.32
C THR A 26 -0.64 -24.27 -19.44
N GLU A 27 -0.89 -22.99 -19.23
CA GLU A 27 0.15 -21.95 -19.24
C GLU A 27 1.20 -22.10 -18.13
N THR A 28 0.89 -22.80 -17.02
CA THR A 28 1.74 -22.84 -15.82
C THR A 28 2.25 -24.24 -15.47
N SER A 29 1.46 -25.26 -15.74
CA SER A 29 1.76 -26.67 -15.43
C SER A 29 0.74 -27.57 -16.14
N TYR A 30 0.86 -28.89 -16.03
CA TYR A 30 -0.22 -29.78 -16.46
C TYR A 30 -1.43 -29.66 -15.51
N GLY A 31 -2.63 -29.66 -16.08
CA GLY A 31 -3.90 -29.54 -15.38
C GLY A 31 -4.80 -30.74 -15.56
N LEU A 32 -5.60 -31.06 -14.55
CA LEU A 32 -6.74 -31.97 -14.60
C LEU A 32 -8.00 -31.22 -15.02
N GLY A 33 -8.80 -31.83 -15.89
CA GLY A 33 -10.10 -31.27 -16.26
C GLY A 33 -11.12 -32.26 -16.79
N CYS A 34 -12.35 -31.80 -16.72
CA CYS A 34 -13.56 -32.51 -17.13
C CYS A 34 -14.66 -31.50 -17.47
N ASP A 35 -15.79 -31.97 -17.99
CA ASP A 35 -17.00 -31.16 -18.10
C ASP A 35 -17.42 -30.65 -16.70
N ALA A 36 -17.48 -29.34 -16.53
CA ALA A 36 -17.83 -28.69 -15.26
C ALA A 36 -19.33 -28.76 -14.93
N THR A 37 -20.15 -29.23 -15.87
CA THR A 37 -21.60 -29.47 -15.69
C THR A 37 -21.92 -30.91 -15.32
N SER A 38 -20.94 -31.81 -15.40
CA SER A 38 -21.11 -33.24 -15.07
C SER A 38 -20.72 -33.49 -13.61
N GLN A 39 -21.72 -33.76 -12.75
CA GLN A 39 -21.46 -34.09 -11.34
C GLN A 39 -20.55 -35.32 -11.21
N LYS A 40 -20.82 -36.37 -12.00
CA LYS A 40 -20.02 -37.60 -12.02
C LYS A 40 -18.54 -37.32 -12.30
N SER A 41 -18.25 -36.43 -13.25
CA SER A 41 -16.88 -36.11 -13.65
C SER A 41 -16.18 -35.21 -12.62
N VAL A 42 -16.92 -34.28 -12.03
CA VAL A 42 -16.41 -33.42 -10.95
C VAL A 42 -16.07 -34.24 -9.70
N ASP A 43 -16.96 -35.15 -9.29
CA ASP A 43 -16.71 -36.07 -8.16
C ASP A 43 -15.46 -36.93 -8.39
N LYS A 44 -15.25 -37.35 -9.64
CA LYS A 44 -14.06 -38.12 -10.03
C LYS A 44 -12.77 -37.28 -9.85
N ILE A 45 -12.77 -35.98 -10.15
CA ILE A 45 -11.65 -35.09 -9.85
C ILE A 45 -11.43 -34.92 -8.34
N PHE A 46 -12.49 -34.75 -7.54
CA PHE A 46 -12.36 -34.64 -6.08
C PHE A 46 -11.72 -35.89 -5.46
N LYS A 47 -12.16 -37.07 -5.90
CA LYS A 47 -11.60 -38.37 -5.49
C LYS A 47 -10.12 -38.50 -5.87
N MET A 48 -9.73 -38.09 -7.08
CA MET A 48 -8.32 -38.09 -7.51
C MET A 48 -7.44 -37.17 -6.66
N LYS A 49 -7.95 -36.01 -6.28
CA LYS A 49 -7.17 -35.01 -5.54
C LYS A 49 -7.16 -35.22 -4.02
N GLY A 50 -7.95 -36.16 -3.50
CA GLY A 50 -8.14 -36.36 -2.06
C GLY A 50 -8.63 -35.09 -1.37
N ARG A 51 -9.51 -34.33 -2.04
CA ARG A 51 -9.94 -33.00 -1.63
C ARG A 51 -11.33 -33.06 -1.02
N GLY A 52 -11.58 -32.32 0.06
CA GLY A 52 -12.92 -32.11 0.60
C GLY A 52 -13.69 -31.03 -0.16
N ASP A 53 -14.99 -30.94 0.14
CA ASP A 53 -15.93 -30.01 -0.51
C ASP A 53 -15.67 -28.53 -0.18
N ASP A 54 -14.77 -28.24 0.75
CA ASP A 54 -14.42 -26.90 1.25
C ASP A 54 -13.67 -26.04 0.21
N LYS A 55 -13.32 -26.64 -0.92
CA LYS A 55 -12.24 -26.19 -1.78
C LYS A 55 -12.68 -26.30 -3.25
N PRO A 56 -13.41 -25.30 -3.77
CA PRO A 56 -14.04 -25.40 -5.08
C PRO A 56 -13.03 -25.51 -6.23
N LEU A 57 -13.49 -26.04 -7.36
CA LEU A 57 -12.76 -26.12 -8.62
C LEU A 57 -13.02 -24.88 -9.46
N LEU A 58 -12.01 -24.42 -10.20
CA LEU A 58 -12.16 -23.32 -11.16
C LEU A 58 -12.53 -23.87 -12.54
N ILE A 59 -13.21 -23.03 -13.32
CA ILE A 59 -13.55 -23.32 -14.71
C ILE A 59 -12.78 -22.43 -15.67
N VAL A 60 -12.50 -23.00 -16.84
CA VAL A 60 -12.02 -22.28 -18.02
C VAL A 60 -13.09 -22.31 -19.08
N VAL A 61 -13.26 -21.17 -19.73
CA VAL A 61 -14.23 -20.94 -20.79
C VAL A 61 -13.54 -20.26 -21.98
N PRO A 62 -14.03 -20.46 -23.20
CA PRO A 62 -13.31 -20.04 -24.40
C PRO A 62 -13.36 -18.54 -24.67
N THR A 63 -14.45 -17.88 -24.26
CA THR A 63 -14.68 -16.45 -24.52
C THR A 63 -15.36 -15.77 -23.33
N ILE A 64 -15.30 -14.44 -23.32
CA ILE A 64 -16.03 -13.59 -22.38
C ILE A 64 -17.54 -13.85 -22.44
N ASP A 65 -18.09 -14.05 -23.64
CA ASP A 65 -19.53 -14.31 -23.82
C ASP A 65 -19.96 -15.64 -23.20
N VAL A 66 -19.09 -16.66 -23.26
CA VAL A 66 -19.35 -17.92 -22.55
C VAL A 66 -19.19 -17.73 -21.03
N ALA A 67 -18.22 -16.94 -20.57
CA ALA A 67 -18.07 -16.61 -19.15
C ALA A 67 -19.33 -15.98 -18.55
N ARG A 68 -20.01 -15.10 -19.30
CA ARG A 68 -21.28 -14.46 -18.92
C ARG A 68 -22.44 -15.44 -18.66
N LYS A 69 -22.33 -16.70 -19.10
CA LYS A 69 -23.34 -17.73 -18.82
C LYS A 69 -23.21 -18.29 -17.40
N TYR A 70 -22.00 -18.26 -16.83
CA TYR A 70 -21.68 -18.90 -15.55
C TYR A 70 -21.45 -17.90 -14.41
N LEU A 71 -21.00 -16.69 -14.74
CA LEU A 71 -20.63 -15.65 -13.78
C LEU A 71 -21.60 -14.46 -13.88
N GLU A 72 -22.04 -13.93 -12.74
CA GLU A 72 -22.75 -12.64 -12.71
C GLU A 72 -21.81 -11.51 -13.15
N TRP A 73 -22.35 -10.60 -13.97
CA TRP A 73 -21.52 -9.59 -14.65
C TRP A 73 -21.69 -8.22 -14.02
N ASN A 74 -20.79 -7.88 -13.11
CA ASN A 74 -20.70 -6.54 -12.53
C ASN A 74 -19.59 -5.71 -13.18
N ASP A 75 -19.51 -4.44 -12.77
CA ASP A 75 -18.56 -3.45 -13.28
C ASP A 75 -17.08 -3.86 -13.03
N ALA A 76 -16.79 -4.53 -11.91
CA ALA A 76 -15.45 -5.02 -11.58
C ALA A 76 -15.02 -6.19 -12.47
N VAL A 77 -15.91 -7.17 -12.67
CA VAL A 77 -15.71 -8.31 -13.57
C VAL A 77 -15.47 -7.80 -15.00
N ASP A 78 -16.27 -6.85 -15.49
CA ASP A 78 -16.14 -6.30 -16.84
C ASP A 78 -14.77 -5.66 -17.07
N ARG A 79 -14.28 -4.84 -16.13
CA ARG A 79 -12.96 -4.20 -16.22
C ARG A 79 -11.83 -5.21 -16.22
N LEU A 80 -11.86 -6.15 -15.27
CA LEU A 80 -10.83 -7.17 -15.14
C LEU A 80 -10.79 -8.10 -16.36
N ALA A 81 -11.96 -8.50 -16.86
CA ALA A 81 -12.07 -9.32 -18.07
C ALA A 81 -11.51 -8.58 -19.29
N LYS A 82 -11.92 -7.32 -19.54
CA LYS A 82 -11.42 -6.54 -20.68
C LYS A 82 -9.92 -6.27 -20.64
N ALA A 83 -9.36 -6.11 -19.45
CA ALA A 83 -7.94 -5.79 -19.29
C ALA A 83 -7.03 -7.02 -19.40
N HIS A 84 -7.49 -8.18 -18.93
CA HIS A 84 -6.61 -9.33 -18.68
C HIS A 84 -7.08 -10.66 -19.26
N TRP A 85 -8.27 -10.72 -19.89
CA TRP A 85 -8.73 -11.88 -20.63
C TRP A 85 -8.67 -11.66 -22.14
N PRO A 86 -8.22 -12.67 -22.93
CA PRO A 86 -7.68 -13.96 -22.48
C PRO A 86 -6.31 -13.83 -21.81
N GLY A 87 -6.05 -14.60 -20.74
CA GLY A 87 -4.79 -14.50 -20.02
C GLY A 87 -4.74 -15.17 -18.64
N ALA A 88 -3.63 -14.95 -17.93
CA ALA A 88 -3.31 -15.57 -16.65
C ALA A 88 -3.99 -14.92 -15.43
N LEU A 89 -5.27 -14.56 -15.58
CA LEU A 89 -6.13 -14.05 -14.51
C LEU A 89 -7.34 -14.99 -14.29
N THR A 90 -7.60 -15.39 -13.05
CA THR A 90 -8.85 -16.04 -12.64
C THR A 90 -9.68 -15.04 -11.84
N ILE A 91 -10.94 -14.86 -12.23
CA ILE A 91 -11.89 -13.97 -11.56
C ILE A 91 -12.90 -14.84 -10.80
N VAL A 92 -13.01 -14.61 -9.50
CA VAL A 92 -14.04 -15.19 -8.63
C VAL A 92 -15.18 -14.18 -8.53
N GLY A 93 -16.41 -14.62 -8.81
CA GLY A 93 -17.60 -13.79 -8.65
C GLY A 93 -18.81 -14.64 -8.29
N MET A 94 -19.98 -14.01 -8.20
CA MET A 94 -21.22 -14.74 -7.93
C MET A 94 -21.54 -15.65 -9.12
N ALA A 95 -21.85 -16.91 -8.83
CA ALA A 95 -22.30 -17.84 -9.86
C ALA A 95 -23.71 -17.45 -10.30
N LYS A 96 -23.98 -17.51 -11.61
CA LYS A 96 -25.35 -17.28 -12.09
C LYS A 96 -26.29 -18.37 -11.56
N PRO A 97 -27.51 -17.99 -11.14
CA PRO A 97 -28.58 -18.96 -10.89
C PRO A 97 -28.76 -19.85 -12.13
N ASN A 98 -28.99 -21.15 -11.91
CA ASN A 98 -29.19 -22.13 -12.98
C ASN A 98 -28.05 -22.21 -14.00
N SER A 99 -26.81 -21.91 -13.60
CA SER A 99 -25.61 -22.01 -14.45
C SER A 99 -25.31 -23.43 -14.95
N GLY A 100 -25.98 -24.45 -14.42
CA GLY A 100 -25.77 -25.85 -14.80
C GLY A 100 -24.44 -26.44 -14.32
N LEU A 101 -23.67 -25.69 -13.51
CA LEU A 101 -22.41 -26.17 -12.95
C LEU A 101 -22.67 -27.18 -11.83
N ALA A 102 -21.83 -28.21 -11.77
CA ALA A 102 -21.88 -29.24 -10.75
C ALA A 102 -21.50 -28.69 -9.35
N ASN A 103 -21.98 -29.38 -8.31
CA ASN A 103 -21.59 -29.13 -6.93
C ASN A 103 -20.08 -29.35 -6.77
N GLY A 104 -19.42 -28.46 -6.02
CA GLY A 104 -17.97 -28.43 -5.89
C GLY A 104 -17.25 -27.55 -6.92
N VAL A 105 -17.94 -27.13 -8.00
CA VAL A 105 -17.49 -26.01 -8.85
C VAL A 105 -18.00 -24.68 -8.28
N ILE A 106 -19.27 -24.65 -7.87
CA ILE A 106 -19.83 -23.54 -7.09
C ILE A 106 -19.42 -23.73 -5.63
N SER A 107 -18.90 -22.68 -5.01
CA SER A 107 -18.52 -22.69 -3.60
C SER A 107 -19.74 -22.68 -2.68
N LYS A 108 -19.55 -23.05 -1.40
CA LYS A 108 -20.59 -22.91 -0.36
C LYS A 108 -21.11 -21.48 -0.17
N PHE A 109 -20.41 -20.48 -0.70
CA PHE A 109 -20.81 -19.08 -0.67
C PHE A 109 -21.50 -18.62 -1.96
N GLY A 110 -21.83 -19.55 -2.87
CA GLY A 110 -22.48 -19.24 -4.15
C GLY A 110 -21.55 -18.61 -5.20
N THR A 111 -20.24 -18.74 -5.04
CA THR A 111 -19.25 -18.12 -5.94
C THR A 111 -18.65 -19.14 -6.90
N VAL A 112 -18.25 -18.70 -8.10
CA VAL A 112 -17.51 -19.49 -9.08
C VAL A 112 -16.23 -18.77 -9.51
N ALA A 113 -15.15 -19.53 -9.72
CA ALA A 113 -13.88 -19.03 -10.23
C ALA A 113 -13.78 -19.32 -11.74
N VAL A 114 -13.70 -18.28 -12.56
CA VAL A 114 -13.71 -18.37 -14.02
C VAL A 114 -12.42 -17.82 -14.60
N ARG A 115 -11.94 -18.39 -15.71
CA ARG A 115 -10.82 -17.87 -16.50
C ARG A 115 -11.10 -18.02 -17.99
N VAL A 116 -10.66 -17.06 -18.79
CA VAL A 116 -10.52 -17.22 -20.24
C VAL A 116 -9.02 -17.41 -20.53
N SER A 117 -8.63 -18.62 -20.93
CA SER A 117 -7.22 -18.98 -21.17
C SER A 117 -6.70 -18.39 -22.47
N ALA A 118 -5.39 -18.08 -22.50
CA ALA A 118 -4.67 -17.76 -23.73
C ALA A 118 -3.95 -18.99 -24.33
N ASN A 119 -3.86 -20.10 -23.59
CA ASN A 119 -3.30 -21.35 -24.09
C ASN A 119 -4.20 -21.98 -25.17
N ASN A 120 -3.62 -22.28 -26.33
CA ASN A 120 -4.32 -22.80 -27.51
C ASN A 120 -4.98 -24.17 -27.25
N VAL A 121 -4.36 -25.05 -26.46
CA VAL A 121 -4.93 -26.37 -26.12
C VAL A 121 -6.15 -26.19 -25.23
N VAL A 122 -6.02 -25.41 -24.15
CA VAL A 122 -7.14 -25.16 -23.23
C VAL A 122 -8.29 -24.47 -23.94
N LYS A 123 -7.99 -23.49 -24.80
CA LYS A 123 -8.97 -22.80 -25.62
C LYS A 123 -9.69 -23.80 -26.54
N PHE A 124 -8.95 -24.59 -27.33
CA PHE A 124 -9.52 -25.60 -28.22
C PHE A 124 -10.43 -26.59 -27.49
N LEU A 125 -9.98 -27.13 -26.34
CA LEU A 125 -10.78 -28.06 -25.54
C LEU A 125 -12.06 -27.40 -25.04
N SER A 126 -11.98 -26.18 -24.52
CA SER A 126 -13.16 -25.46 -23.99
C SER A 126 -14.12 -24.99 -25.08
N GLU A 127 -13.62 -24.61 -26.27
CA GLU A 127 -14.43 -24.25 -27.44
C GLU A 127 -15.18 -25.47 -27.97
N SER A 128 -14.45 -26.56 -28.22
CA SER A 128 -14.98 -27.77 -28.84
C SER A 128 -15.91 -28.55 -27.90
N LEU A 129 -15.71 -28.45 -26.58
CA LEU A 129 -16.63 -29.03 -25.59
C LEU A 129 -17.99 -28.31 -25.58
N GLY A 130 -18.04 -27.03 -25.97
CA GLY A 130 -19.26 -26.20 -25.94
C GLY A 130 -19.78 -25.90 -24.53
N LYS A 131 -19.06 -26.31 -23.48
CA LYS A 131 -19.41 -26.15 -22.06
C LYS A 131 -18.20 -25.66 -21.26
N ALA A 132 -18.43 -25.30 -20.00
CA ALA A 132 -17.34 -24.96 -19.08
C ALA A 132 -16.45 -26.18 -18.80
N LEU A 133 -15.13 -25.98 -18.89
CA LEU A 133 -14.12 -27.01 -18.61
C LEU A 133 -13.54 -26.77 -17.22
N VAL A 134 -13.54 -27.77 -16.33
CA VAL A 134 -12.75 -27.68 -15.09
C VAL A 134 -11.26 -27.63 -15.44
N ALA A 135 -10.49 -26.77 -14.78
CA ALA A 135 -9.03 -26.78 -14.91
C ALA A 135 -8.36 -26.56 -13.56
N THR A 136 -7.89 -27.63 -12.92
CA THR A 136 -7.09 -27.56 -11.70
C THR A 136 -5.71 -28.15 -11.96
N SER A 137 -4.69 -27.80 -11.17
CA SER A 137 -3.36 -28.41 -11.31
C SER A 137 -3.45 -29.95 -11.24
N ALA A 138 -2.70 -30.64 -12.09
CA ALA A 138 -2.67 -32.11 -12.18
C ALA A 138 -1.82 -32.73 -11.06
N ASN A 139 -2.03 -32.25 -9.84
CA ASN A 139 -1.38 -32.76 -8.64
C ASN A 139 -2.38 -33.22 -7.60
N ILE A 140 -1.97 -34.24 -6.84
CA ILE A 140 -2.65 -34.62 -5.59
C ILE A 140 -2.45 -33.48 -4.59
N SER A 141 -3.44 -33.25 -3.72
CA SER A 141 -3.37 -32.18 -2.72
C SER A 141 -2.09 -32.29 -1.87
N GLY A 142 -1.26 -31.24 -1.87
CA GLY A 142 0.00 -31.19 -1.12
C GLY A 142 1.24 -31.64 -1.89
N ALA A 143 1.08 -32.26 -3.07
CA ALA A 143 2.20 -32.58 -3.96
C ALA A 143 2.60 -31.36 -4.83
N GLY A 144 3.83 -31.35 -5.34
CA GLY A 144 4.30 -30.32 -6.29
C GLY A 144 3.54 -30.34 -7.62
N ASP A 145 3.60 -29.23 -8.36
CA ASP A 145 3.07 -29.17 -9.73
C ASP A 145 3.88 -30.05 -10.68
N VAL A 146 3.20 -30.60 -11.69
CA VAL A 146 3.77 -31.47 -12.74
C VAL A 146 3.97 -30.71 -14.05
N TYR A 147 5.10 -30.95 -14.71
CA TYR A 147 5.52 -30.19 -15.89
C TYR A 147 5.80 -31.04 -17.14
N ASN A 148 5.66 -32.36 -17.07
CA ASN A 148 5.65 -33.25 -18.23
C ASN A 148 4.67 -34.41 -18.03
N SER A 149 4.35 -35.11 -19.13
CA SER A 149 3.41 -36.24 -19.17
C SER A 149 3.89 -37.44 -18.32
N SER A 150 5.20 -37.71 -18.27
CA SER A 150 5.78 -38.78 -17.45
C SER A 150 5.58 -38.54 -15.95
N GLU A 151 5.79 -37.30 -15.49
CA GLU A 151 5.53 -36.88 -14.11
C GLU A 151 4.04 -37.02 -13.77
N ALA A 152 3.16 -36.59 -14.68
CA ALA A 152 1.72 -36.75 -14.50
C ALA A 152 1.32 -38.23 -14.46
N GLN A 153 1.88 -39.07 -15.33
CA GLN A 153 1.64 -40.51 -15.33
C GLN A 153 2.07 -41.15 -14.00
N ALA A 154 3.31 -40.87 -13.55
CA ALA A 154 3.84 -41.38 -12.30
C ALA A 154 3.01 -40.93 -11.08
N MET A 155 2.43 -39.72 -11.14
CA MET A 155 1.61 -39.21 -10.05
C MET A 155 0.30 -40.01 -9.84
N PHE A 156 -0.27 -40.57 -10.91
CA PHE A 156 -1.58 -41.24 -10.86
C PHE A 156 -1.53 -42.76 -11.10
N SER A 157 -0.45 -43.32 -11.64
CA SER A 157 -0.37 -44.74 -12.06
C SER A 157 -0.66 -45.76 -10.96
N GLU A 158 -0.34 -45.45 -9.70
CA GLU A 158 -0.55 -46.33 -8.54
C GLU A 158 -1.79 -45.96 -7.71
N LYS A 159 -2.64 -45.07 -8.22
CA LYS A 159 -3.81 -44.57 -7.49
C LYS A 159 -5.08 -45.30 -7.90
N VAL A 160 -6.00 -45.45 -6.95
CA VAL A 160 -7.34 -46.03 -7.19
C VAL A 160 -8.13 -45.19 -8.21
N PHE A 161 -7.97 -43.87 -8.16
CA PHE A 161 -8.60 -42.94 -9.09
C PHE A 161 -7.54 -42.33 -10.00
N GLN A 162 -7.66 -42.56 -11.30
CA GLN A 162 -6.70 -42.13 -12.32
C GLN A 162 -7.38 -41.36 -13.46
N PRO A 163 -6.72 -40.35 -14.05
CA PRO A 163 -7.24 -39.71 -15.25
C PRO A 163 -7.35 -40.73 -16.39
N ASP A 164 -8.33 -40.52 -17.25
CA ASP A 164 -8.57 -41.43 -18.36
C ASP A 164 -7.54 -41.21 -19.47
N ILE A 165 -7.13 -39.96 -19.68
CA ILE A 165 -6.22 -39.54 -20.75
C ILE A 165 -5.20 -38.53 -20.23
N ILE A 166 -3.95 -38.62 -20.70
CA ILE A 166 -2.92 -37.59 -20.60
C ILE A 166 -2.60 -37.09 -22.01
N LEU A 167 -2.70 -35.80 -22.25
CA LEU A 167 -2.25 -35.16 -23.50
C LEU A 167 -0.77 -34.82 -23.37
N ASP A 168 0.10 -35.55 -24.05
CA ASP A 168 1.54 -35.34 -23.99
C ASP A 168 1.99 -34.22 -24.92
N TYR A 169 2.44 -33.12 -24.31
CA TYR A 169 3.03 -31.95 -24.96
C TYR A 169 4.49 -31.73 -24.52
N GLY A 170 5.13 -32.78 -23.99
CA GLY A 170 6.50 -32.71 -23.49
C GLY A 170 6.65 -31.84 -22.25
N GLN A 171 7.86 -31.29 -22.08
CA GLN A 171 8.25 -30.48 -20.93
C GLN A 171 7.75 -29.04 -21.07
N LEU A 172 6.94 -28.61 -20.10
CA LEU A 172 6.47 -27.22 -19.99
C LEU A 172 7.51 -26.34 -19.29
N GLU A 173 7.57 -25.08 -19.71
CA GLU A 173 8.33 -24.03 -19.05
C GLU A 173 7.69 -23.66 -17.70
N LYS A 174 8.51 -23.49 -16.65
CA LYS A 174 8.04 -23.09 -15.33
C LYS A 174 7.68 -21.61 -15.32
N ARG A 175 6.39 -21.29 -15.18
CA ARG A 175 5.88 -19.92 -15.12
C ARG A 175 5.22 -19.62 -13.77
N PRO A 176 5.20 -18.35 -13.32
CA PRO A 176 4.48 -17.97 -12.11
C PRO A 176 3.00 -18.40 -12.16
N PRO A 177 2.37 -18.70 -11.01
CA PRO A 177 0.98 -19.13 -10.97
C PRO A 177 0.03 -18.04 -11.49
N THR A 178 -1.18 -18.45 -11.88
CA THR A 178 -2.26 -17.52 -12.27
C THR A 178 -2.68 -16.63 -11.09
N THR A 179 -2.88 -15.34 -11.35
CA THR A 179 -3.45 -14.42 -10.35
C THR A 179 -4.91 -14.75 -10.11
N ILE A 180 -5.35 -14.82 -8.86
CA ILE A 180 -6.76 -15.07 -8.48
C ILE A 180 -7.30 -13.85 -7.77
N VAL A 181 -8.45 -13.37 -8.25
CA VAL A 181 -9.06 -12.13 -7.80
C VAL A 181 -10.53 -12.36 -7.49
N ASP A 182 -10.97 -11.95 -6.30
CA ASP A 182 -12.37 -11.88 -5.91
C ASP A 182 -12.96 -10.55 -6.37
N ALA A 183 -13.95 -10.64 -7.25
CA ALA A 183 -14.75 -9.56 -7.81
C ALA A 183 -16.26 -9.83 -7.59
N THR A 184 -16.62 -10.56 -6.53
CA THR A 184 -18.03 -10.74 -6.11
C THR A 184 -18.75 -9.42 -5.83
N LYS A 185 -18.00 -8.39 -5.45
CA LYS A 185 -18.45 -7.01 -5.25
C LYS A 185 -17.64 -6.07 -6.14
N ASP A 186 -18.08 -4.81 -6.26
CA ASP A 186 -17.36 -3.78 -7.02
C ASP A 186 -15.93 -3.53 -6.51
N LYS A 187 -15.71 -3.77 -5.21
CA LYS A 187 -14.37 -3.73 -4.61
C LYS A 187 -13.66 -5.07 -4.80
N ILE A 188 -12.66 -5.04 -5.67
CA ILE A 188 -11.82 -6.17 -6.00
C ILE A 188 -10.87 -6.53 -4.83
N LYS A 189 -10.69 -7.83 -4.54
CA LYS A 189 -9.72 -8.36 -3.56
C LYS A 189 -8.82 -9.40 -4.23
N ILE A 190 -7.51 -9.24 -4.14
CA ILE A 190 -6.56 -10.24 -4.64
C ILE A 190 -6.50 -11.40 -3.63
N LEU A 191 -6.89 -12.60 -4.07
CA LEU A 191 -6.83 -13.83 -3.27
C LEU A 191 -5.46 -14.51 -3.40
N ARG A 192 -4.85 -14.42 -4.57
CA ARG A 192 -3.49 -14.90 -4.84
C ARG A 192 -2.84 -14.02 -5.90
N GLN A 193 -1.70 -13.44 -5.59
CA GLN A 193 -0.91 -12.72 -6.58
C GLN A 193 -0.12 -13.71 -7.44
N GLY A 194 -0.27 -13.59 -8.76
CA GLY A 194 0.40 -14.42 -9.75
C GLY A 194 1.05 -13.57 -10.85
N GLN A 195 1.13 -14.12 -12.07
CA GLN A 195 1.74 -13.44 -13.23
C GLN A 195 1.13 -12.07 -13.54
N VAL A 196 -0.20 -11.93 -13.43
CA VAL A 196 -0.91 -10.68 -13.72
C VAL A 196 -0.92 -9.77 -12.48
N LYS A 197 -0.29 -8.60 -12.56
CA LYS A 197 -0.35 -7.57 -11.51
C LYS A 197 -1.49 -6.58 -11.81
N ILE A 198 -2.59 -6.66 -11.07
CA ILE A 198 -3.77 -5.78 -11.23
C ILE A 198 -3.40 -4.35 -10.82
N LYS A 199 -3.70 -3.37 -11.69
CA LYS A 199 -3.35 -1.95 -11.46
C LYS A 199 -4.53 -1.18 -10.86
N PHE A 200 -4.25 -0.10 -10.14
CA PHE A 200 -5.26 0.71 -9.43
C PHE A 200 -6.42 1.23 -10.32
N ARG A 201 -6.17 1.52 -11.61
CA ARG A 201 -7.21 1.99 -12.56
C ARG A 201 -8.30 0.96 -12.84
N GLU A 202 -8.02 -0.32 -12.62
CA GLU A 202 -8.99 -1.40 -12.84
C GLU A 202 -9.94 -1.58 -11.62
N PHE A 203 -9.68 -0.86 -10.51
CA PHE A 203 -10.51 -0.90 -9.30
C PHE A 203 -11.72 0.04 -9.32
N PHE A 204 -11.78 1.05 -10.20
CA PHE A 204 -12.84 2.06 -10.17
C PHE A 204 -13.33 2.47 -11.58
N SER A 205 -14.65 2.50 -11.80
CA SER A 205 -15.26 3.12 -12.98
C SER A 205 -15.73 4.55 -12.64
N ILE A 206 -15.37 5.53 -13.46
CA ILE A 206 -16.04 6.84 -13.48
C ILE A 206 -16.73 6.94 -14.85
N LYS A 207 -18.06 6.78 -14.89
CA LYS A 207 -18.85 7.11 -16.09
C LYS A 207 -19.14 8.61 -16.05
N ILE A 208 -18.42 9.38 -16.86
CA ILE A 208 -18.67 10.81 -17.04
C ILE A 208 -19.96 10.95 -17.86
N LYS A 209 -20.97 11.63 -17.30
CA LYS A 209 -22.27 11.83 -17.97
C LYS A 209 -22.13 12.87 -19.10
N PRO A 210 -22.87 12.75 -20.21
CA PRO A 210 -22.74 13.62 -21.39
C PRO A 210 -22.88 15.12 -21.12
N TRP A 211 -23.68 15.50 -20.11
CA TRP A 211 -23.86 16.91 -19.74
C TRP A 211 -22.57 17.56 -19.19
N ILE A 212 -21.62 16.76 -18.67
CA ILE A 212 -20.31 17.27 -18.21
C ILE A 212 -19.47 17.73 -19.39
N ALA A 213 -19.58 17.09 -20.57
CA ALA A 213 -18.89 17.53 -21.79
C ALA A 213 -19.43 18.88 -22.30
N TRP A 214 -20.75 19.09 -22.24
CA TRP A 214 -21.38 20.37 -22.57
C TRP A 214 -21.00 21.49 -21.58
N MET A 215 -20.83 21.15 -20.30
CA MET A 215 -20.36 22.09 -19.28
C MET A 215 -18.91 22.54 -19.52
N VAL A 216 -18.04 21.62 -19.98
CA VAL A 216 -16.63 21.93 -20.32
C VAL A 216 -16.54 22.83 -21.55
N ILE A 217 -17.39 22.64 -22.56
CA ILE A 217 -17.45 23.52 -23.74
C ILE A 217 -17.95 24.92 -23.35
N GLY A 218 -18.98 25.01 -22.50
CA GLY A 218 -19.49 26.30 -22.00
C GLY A 218 -18.47 27.07 -21.15
N ILE A 219 -17.76 26.38 -20.25
CA ILE A 219 -16.67 26.98 -19.44
C ILE A 219 -15.50 27.40 -20.34
N GLY A 220 -15.17 26.62 -21.36
CA GLY A 220 -14.13 26.97 -22.34
C GLY A 220 -14.45 28.25 -23.12
N ALA A 221 -15.70 28.44 -23.54
CA ALA A 221 -16.12 29.66 -24.22
C ALA A 221 -16.02 30.89 -23.31
N ILE A 222 -16.44 30.77 -22.05
CA ILE A 222 -16.36 31.84 -21.04
C ILE A 222 -14.90 32.21 -20.75
N LEU A 223 -14.03 31.21 -20.55
CA LEU A 223 -12.60 31.41 -20.31
C LEU A 223 -11.91 32.05 -21.53
N PHE A 224 -12.29 31.68 -22.75
CA PHE A 224 -11.75 32.29 -23.97
C PHE A 224 -12.15 33.77 -24.10
N SER A 225 -13.40 34.12 -23.80
CA SER A 225 -13.85 35.52 -23.76
C SER A 225 -13.17 36.34 -22.66
N ILE A 226 -12.91 35.75 -21.49
CA ILE A 226 -12.16 36.41 -20.41
C ILE A 226 -10.70 36.64 -20.85
N LEU A 227 -10.07 35.65 -21.49
CA LEU A 227 -8.69 35.77 -21.98
C LEU A 227 -8.56 36.88 -23.03
N PHE A 228 -9.53 36.96 -23.95
CA PHE A 228 -9.57 37.97 -25.00
C PHE A 228 -9.80 39.38 -24.42
N LEU A 229 -10.67 39.50 -23.42
CA LEU A 229 -10.90 40.76 -22.70
C LEU A 229 -9.67 41.20 -21.91
N THR A 230 -8.94 40.27 -21.27
CA THR A 230 -7.70 40.59 -20.56
C THR A 230 -6.57 41.02 -21.48
N GLN A 231 -6.44 40.43 -22.68
CA GLN A 231 -5.47 40.89 -23.68
C GLN A 231 -5.81 42.29 -24.22
N TYR A 232 -7.10 42.58 -24.41
CA TYR A 232 -7.56 43.91 -24.85
C TYR A 232 -7.29 45.00 -23.79
N VAL A 233 -7.52 44.69 -22.50
CA VAL A 233 -7.24 45.61 -21.39
C VAL A 233 -5.74 45.83 -21.19
N LEU A 234 -4.90 44.79 -21.35
CA LEU A 234 -3.44 44.92 -21.28
C LEU A 234 -2.87 45.82 -22.39
N ALA A 235 -3.42 45.74 -23.61
CA ALA A 235 -3.02 46.60 -24.72
C ALA A 235 -3.39 48.09 -24.50
N MET A 236 -4.49 48.35 -23.78
CA MET A 236 -4.88 49.72 -23.38
C MET A 236 -4.03 50.25 -22.21
N ALA A 237 -3.60 49.38 -21.29
CA ALA A 237 -2.81 49.75 -20.12
C ALA A 237 -1.36 50.17 -20.46
N GLU A 238 -0.77 49.64 -21.54
CA GLU A 238 0.56 50.07 -22.00
C GLU A 238 0.59 51.54 -22.46
N THR A 239 -0.54 52.08 -22.95
CA THR A 239 -0.63 53.46 -23.45
C THR A 239 -0.78 54.51 -22.33
N GLU A 240 -1.37 54.15 -21.18
CA GLU A 240 -1.50 55.04 -20.01
C GLU A 240 -0.27 55.06 -19.08
N SER A 241 0.53 53.98 -19.13
CA SER A 241 1.68 53.73 -18.25
C SER A 241 2.80 54.79 -18.32
N MET A 242 2.90 55.56 -19.41
CA MET A 242 3.88 56.64 -19.55
C MET A 242 3.56 57.90 -18.72
N SER A 243 2.33 58.05 -18.22
CA SER A 243 1.90 59.23 -17.46
C SER A 243 1.88 59.02 -15.94
N ALA A 244 1.74 57.77 -15.47
CA ALA A 244 1.54 57.43 -14.06
C ALA A 244 2.85 57.31 -13.24
N VAL A 245 4.01 57.22 -13.90
CA VAL A 245 5.31 57.03 -13.23
C VAL A 245 5.66 58.22 -12.30
N GLY A 246 5.09 59.40 -12.53
CA GLY A 246 5.28 60.59 -11.68
C GLY A 246 4.45 60.61 -10.39
N LEU A 247 3.45 59.73 -10.22
CA LEU A 247 2.54 59.71 -9.05
C LEU A 247 2.89 58.61 -8.03
N PHE A 248 3.73 57.64 -8.40
CA PHE A 248 4.07 56.47 -7.57
C PHE A 248 4.89 56.76 -6.31
N GLN A 249 5.34 58.00 -6.11
CA GLN A 249 6.14 58.37 -4.93
C GLN A 249 5.28 58.81 -3.73
N ALA A 250 3.96 58.96 -3.90
CA ALA A 250 3.04 59.42 -2.85
C ALA A 250 2.28 58.29 -2.13
N ASP A 251 2.12 57.09 -2.71
CA ASP A 251 1.31 56.00 -2.14
C ASP A 251 2.07 55.05 -1.18
N LEU A 252 3.35 55.33 -0.88
CA LEU A 252 4.07 54.62 0.19
C LEU A 252 3.53 54.93 1.61
N ILE A 253 2.47 55.74 1.72
CA ILE A 253 1.86 56.17 2.98
C ILE A 253 0.34 55.95 2.92
N SER A 254 -0.14 54.71 2.79
CA SER A 254 -1.37 54.26 3.48
C SER A 254 -1.72 52.77 3.26
N GLY A 255 -1.64 52.00 4.34
CA GLY A 255 -2.74 51.12 4.76
C GLY A 255 -2.96 49.76 4.08
N ASN A 256 -2.57 48.72 4.82
CA ASN A 256 -3.25 47.41 4.99
C ASN A 256 -3.04 46.29 3.95
N HIS A 257 -1.88 45.65 4.02
CA HIS A 257 -1.81 44.18 3.88
C HIS A 257 -1.93 43.54 5.27
N LEU A 258 -3.07 42.89 5.55
CA LEU A 258 -3.18 41.98 6.68
C LEU A 258 -2.29 40.76 6.40
N VAL A 259 -1.09 40.76 6.96
CA VAL A 259 -0.27 39.56 7.09
C VAL A 259 -1.03 38.61 8.02
N ASN A 260 -1.57 37.53 7.47
CA ASN A 260 -2.22 36.48 8.24
C ASN A 260 -1.13 35.70 9.01
N THR A 261 -0.71 36.25 10.15
CA THR A 261 0.36 35.68 10.98
C THR A 261 -0.16 34.42 11.67
N ARG A 262 0.29 33.25 11.21
CA ARG A 262 -0.05 31.97 11.84
C ARG A 262 0.77 31.80 13.12
N TYR A 263 0.11 31.49 14.23
CA TYR A 263 0.75 31.22 15.52
C TYR A 263 0.92 29.72 15.76
N LYS A 264 2.06 29.33 16.36
CA LYS A 264 2.29 27.95 16.80
C LYS A 264 1.28 27.60 17.89
N ARG A 265 0.54 26.49 17.70
CA ARG A 265 -0.47 26.02 18.65
C ARG A 265 0.18 25.70 20.00
N ALA A 266 -0.57 25.84 21.09
CA ALA A 266 -0.10 25.37 22.40
C ALA A 266 0.16 23.84 22.35
N PRO A 267 1.21 23.34 23.04
CA PRO A 267 1.49 21.92 23.08
C PRO A 267 0.37 21.17 23.79
N ILE A 268 0.01 19.99 23.26
CA ILE A 268 -1.00 19.10 23.86
C ILE A 268 -0.43 17.69 24.04
N LYS A 269 -1.00 16.93 24.98
CA LYS A 269 -0.76 15.49 25.09
C LYS A 269 -1.52 14.76 23.98
N VAL A 270 -0.79 14.29 22.97
CA VAL A 270 -1.37 13.68 21.76
C VAL A 270 -1.88 12.26 22.04
N LYS A 271 -3.12 11.99 21.66
CA LYS A 271 -3.74 10.67 21.63
C LYS A 271 -4.29 10.47 20.22
N GLY A 272 -3.46 9.88 19.35
CA GLY A 272 -3.62 10.02 17.91
C GLY A 272 -3.94 8.75 17.14
N LEU A 273 -4.40 8.94 15.90
CA LEU A 273 -4.53 7.88 14.89
C LEU A 273 -3.64 8.15 13.68
N TYR A 274 -2.94 7.13 13.18
CA TYR A 274 -2.32 7.21 11.86
C TYR A 274 -3.34 7.06 10.72
N LEU A 275 -3.17 7.85 9.68
CA LEU A 275 -3.93 7.80 8.45
C LEU A 275 -3.00 7.84 7.24
N THR A 276 -3.22 6.90 6.32
CA THR A 276 -2.69 7.03 4.96
C THR A 276 -3.33 8.23 4.27
N ALA A 277 -2.65 8.81 3.28
CA ALA A 277 -3.23 9.88 2.46
C ALA A 277 -4.54 9.48 1.76
N TYR A 278 -4.73 8.19 1.48
CA TYR A 278 -5.98 7.66 0.91
C TYR A 278 -7.15 7.77 1.89
N SER A 279 -6.92 7.40 3.15
CA SER A 279 -7.92 7.59 4.21
C SER A 279 -8.16 9.06 4.47
N ALA A 280 -7.10 9.87 4.47
CA ALA A 280 -7.19 11.30 4.69
C ALA A 280 -7.95 12.05 3.60
N GLY A 281 -7.75 11.67 2.33
CA GLY A 281 -8.45 12.24 1.17
C GLY A 281 -9.87 11.70 0.94
N GLY A 282 -10.29 10.67 1.67
CA GLY A 282 -11.62 10.06 1.52
C GLY A 282 -12.64 10.62 2.52
N GLU A 283 -13.62 11.40 2.05
CA GLU A 283 -14.60 12.09 2.92
C GLU A 283 -15.28 11.15 3.93
N LYS A 284 -15.90 10.05 3.47
CA LYS A 284 -16.57 9.08 4.36
C LYS A 284 -15.64 8.46 5.40
N LYS A 285 -14.37 8.23 5.03
CA LYS A 285 -13.40 7.67 5.96
C LYS A 285 -13.01 8.72 6.99
N MET A 286 -12.77 9.95 6.57
CA MET A 286 -12.49 11.06 7.49
C MET A 286 -13.66 11.31 8.45
N ASP A 287 -14.91 11.28 7.97
CA ASP A 287 -16.11 11.38 8.82
C ASP A 287 -16.12 10.30 9.91
N SER A 288 -15.82 9.05 9.55
CA SER A 288 -15.76 7.96 10.53
C SER A 288 -14.63 8.12 11.55
N ILE A 289 -13.52 8.75 11.15
CA ILE A 289 -12.38 9.01 12.03
C ILE A 289 -12.70 10.16 12.98
N ILE A 290 -13.24 11.27 12.48
CA ILE A 290 -13.69 12.39 13.29
C ILE A 290 -14.75 11.93 14.29
N LYS A 291 -15.72 11.12 13.84
CA LYS A 291 -16.71 10.53 14.74
C LYS A 291 -16.06 9.72 15.86
N LEU A 292 -15.12 8.83 15.53
CA LEU A 292 -14.41 8.04 16.54
C LEU A 292 -13.62 8.95 17.51
N ILE A 293 -13.00 10.00 16.99
CA ILE A 293 -12.28 10.99 17.80
C ILE A 293 -13.23 11.67 18.77
N ASN A 294 -14.37 12.20 18.29
CA ASN A 294 -15.35 12.91 19.12
C ASN A 294 -16.09 12.00 20.14
N GLU A 295 -16.00 10.67 20.01
CA GLU A 295 -16.64 9.70 20.91
C GLU A 295 -15.66 9.08 21.92
N THR A 296 -14.37 9.46 21.89
CA THR A 296 -13.31 8.85 22.69
C THR A 296 -12.26 9.88 23.12
N GLU A 297 -11.29 9.45 23.92
CA GLU A 297 -10.16 10.29 24.38
C GLU A 297 -9.15 10.71 23.28
N LEU A 298 -9.39 10.37 22.02
CA LEU A 298 -8.51 10.72 20.92
C LEU A 298 -8.60 12.22 20.62
N ASN A 299 -7.52 12.82 20.13
CA ASN A 299 -7.50 14.26 19.84
C ASN A 299 -6.61 14.65 18.64
N ALA A 300 -6.02 13.68 17.95
CA ALA A 300 -5.04 13.95 16.90
C ALA A 300 -5.09 12.95 15.74
N VAL A 301 -4.58 13.38 14.59
CA VAL A 301 -4.32 12.53 13.44
C VAL A 301 -2.92 12.76 12.88
N VAL A 302 -2.26 11.66 12.49
CA VAL A 302 -0.99 11.68 11.75
C VAL A 302 -1.28 11.27 10.30
N ILE A 303 -1.03 12.17 9.35
CA ILE A 303 -1.40 12.00 7.94
C ILE A 303 -0.15 11.98 7.07
N ASP A 304 -0.01 10.94 6.24
CA ASP A 304 1.06 10.93 5.23
C ASP A 304 0.87 12.02 4.19
N LEU A 305 1.80 12.97 4.15
CA LEU A 305 1.96 13.89 3.03
C LEU A 305 3.01 13.40 2.04
N LYS A 306 4.02 12.68 2.55
CA LYS A 306 5.00 11.96 1.75
C LYS A 306 5.25 10.59 2.35
N ASP A 307 4.96 9.53 1.60
CA ASP A 307 5.08 8.16 2.09
C ASP A 307 6.42 7.50 1.73
N TYR A 308 6.58 6.27 2.22
CA TYR A 308 7.78 5.43 2.05
C TYR A 308 8.11 5.10 0.59
N SER A 309 7.18 5.34 -0.36
CA SER A 309 7.42 5.16 -1.78
C SER A 309 8.14 6.36 -2.40
N GLY A 310 8.24 7.48 -1.70
CA GLY A 310 8.82 8.72 -2.21
C GLY A 310 7.82 9.68 -2.84
N LYS A 311 6.53 9.32 -2.87
CA LYS A 311 5.48 10.14 -3.47
C LYS A 311 5.03 11.25 -2.55
N VAL A 312 4.79 12.42 -3.13
CA VAL A 312 4.11 13.55 -2.50
C VAL A 312 2.61 13.44 -2.79
N LEU A 313 1.80 13.32 -1.74
CA LEU A 313 0.41 12.82 -1.82
C LEU A 313 -0.65 13.94 -1.84
N TYR A 314 -0.22 15.16 -2.11
CA TYR A 314 -1.03 16.37 -2.24
C TYR A 314 -0.51 17.22 -3.42
N ASP A 315 -1.27 18.25 -3.80
CA ASP A 315 -0.89 19.21 -4.84
C ASP A 315 0.18 20.18 -4.30
N SER A 316 1.44 19.77 -4.39
CA SER A 316 2.61 20.54 -3.94
C SER A 316 3.02 21.59 -4.96
N LYS A 317 3.49 22.75 -4.48
CA LYS A 317 4.03 23.85 -5.27
C LYS A 317 5.57 23.88 -5.29
N ILE A 318 6.21 22.84 -4.75
CA ILE A 318 7.67 22.71 -4.75
C ILE A 318 8.16 22.40 -6.18
N PRO A 319 9.04 23.24 -6.78
CA PRO A 319 9.48 23.04 -8.16
C PRO A 319 10.13 21.68 -8.42
N LEU A 320 10.90 21.15 -7.46
CA LEU A 320 11.53 19.84 -7.60
C LEU A 320 10.51 18.71 -7.71
N VAL A 321 9.38 18.81 -6.98
CA VAL A 321 8.31 17.82 -6.97
C VAL A 321 7.62 17.76 -8.34
N ASP A 322 7.35 18.92 -8.95
CA ASP A 322 6.77 19.02 -10.29
C ASP A 322 7.75 18.54 -11.37
N ASN A 323 8.97 19.09 -11.38
CA ASN A 323 10.01 18.76 -12.36
C ASN A 323 10.33 17.26 -12.40
N LEU A 324 10.36 16.61 -11.24
CA LEU A 324 10.62 15.19 -11.13
C LEU A 324 9.34 14.34 -11.19
N LYS A 325 8.15 14.93 -11.26
CA LYS A 325 6.86 14.23 -11.27
C LYS A 325 6.72 13.29 -10.07
N LEU A 326 6.96 13.81 -8.87
CA LEU A 326 6.90 13.05 -7.62
C LEU A 326 5.48 13.00 -7.01
N GLN A 327 4.52 13.71 -7.60
CA GLN A 327 3.17 13.79 -7.08
C GLN A 327 2.35 12.51 -7.37
N ASP A 328 1.53 12.13 -6.40
CA ASP A 328 0.42 11.18 -6.55
C ASP A 328 -0.73 11.65 -5.66
N ILE A 329 -1.46 12.67 -6.13
CA ILE A 329 -2.43 13.43 -5.34
C ILE A 329 -3.53 12.50 -4.80
N ARG A 330 -3.49 12.23 -3.49
CA ARG A 330 -4.53 11.48 -2.75
C ARG A 330 -5.38 12.41 -1.89
N ILE A 331 -4.80 13.49 -1.39
CA ILE A 331 -5.52 14.55 -0.69
C ILE A 331 -5.73 15.69 -1.69
N LYS A 332 -6.91 15.73 -2.31
CA LYS A 332 -7.20 16.68 -3.41
C LYS A 332 -7.29 18.13 -2.95
N ASN A 333 -7.80 18.35 -1.74
CA ASN A 333 -7.95 19.67 -1.16
C ASN A 333 -7.51 19.59 0.30
N VAL A 334 -6.24 19.94 0.55
CA VAL A 334 -5.65 19.92 1.89
C VAL A 334 -6.31 20.97 2.77
N GLU A 335 -6.57 22.17 2.26
CA GLU A 335 -7.21 23.26 3.01
C GLU A 335 -8.58 22.84 3.57
N LYS A 336 -9.44 22.23 2.75
CA LYS A 336 -10.74 21.70 3.18
C LYS A 336 -10.58 20.61 4.26
N LEU A 337 -9.59 19.74 4.13
CA LEU A 337 -9.31 18.72 5.13
C LEU A 337 -8.89 19.35 6.46
N LEU A 338 -7.97 20.32 6.42
CA LEU A 338 -7.47 20.99 7.62
C LEU A 338 -8.57 21.80 8.31
N ALA A 339 -9.36 22.56 7.55
CA ALA A 339 -10.52 23.29 8.08
C ALA A 339 -11.51 22.35 8.80
N LYS A 340 -11.80 21.18 8.21
CA LYS A 340 -12.66 20.18 8.84
C LYS A 340 -12.09 19.61 10.15
N LEU A 341 -10.77 19.43 10.21
CA LEU A 341 -10.11 18.99 11.44
C LEU A 341 -10.10 20.10 12.50
N ASP A 342 -9.94 21.37 12.08
CA ASP A 342 -10.02 22.54 12.96
C ASP A 342 -11.42 22.74 13.55
N GLU A 343 -12.47 22.57 12.75
CA GLU A 343 -13.88 22.59 13.21
C GLU A 343 -14.17 21.56 14.31
N ASN A 344 -13.37 20.49 14.37
CA ASN A 344 -13.48 19.43 15.38
C ASN A 344 -12.35 19.51 16.43
N ASN A 345 -11.59 20.60 16.47
CA ASN A 345 -10.48 20.83 17.42
C ASN A 345 -9.35 19.78 17.35
N ILE A 346 -9.22 19.06 16.24
CA ILE A 346 -8.27 17.95 16.09
C ILE A 346 -6.86 18.48 15.82
N TYR A 347 -5.86 17.88 16.48
CA TYR A 347 -4.45 18.20 16.26
C TYR A 347 -3.90 17.48 15.02
N LYS A 348 -3.23 18.25 14.15
CA LYS A 348 -2.92 17.85 12.76
C LYS A 348 -1.43 17.62 12.61
N ILE A 349 -1.01 16.36 12.41
CA ILE A 349 0.40 16.00 12.25
C ILE A 349 0.65 15.55 10.80
N ALA A 350 1.55 16.23 10.09
CA ALA A 350 1.97 15.83 8.74
C ALA A 350 3.18 14.89 8.83
N ARG A 351 3.05 13.68 8.30
CA ARG A 351 4.14 12.70 8.26
C ARG A 351 4.87 12.71 6.91
N ILE A 352 6.20 12.72 6.98
CA ILE A 352 7.12 12.79 5.84
C ILE A 352 8.17 11.69 5.99
N SER A 353 8.19 10.73 5.04
CA SER A 353 9.32 9.78 4.93
C SER A 353 10.56 10.46 4.33
N VAL A 354 11.71 10.27 4.98
CA VAL A 354 12.95 11.00 4.73
C VAL A 354 13.88 10.23 3.77
N PHE A 355 14.64 9.23 4.25
CA PHE A 355 15.71 8.60 3.45
C PHE A 355 15.29 7.35 2.67
N GLN A 356 14.17 6.73 3.05
CA GLN A 356 13.54 5.71 2.20
C GLN A 356 12.70 6.40 1.13
N ASP A 357 13.35 6.80 0.04
CA ASP A 357 12.72 7.49 -1.09
C ASP A 357 13.17 6.87 -2.42
N PRO A 358 12.55 5.75 -2.83
CA PRO A 358 12.98 5.04 -4.03
C PRO A 358 12.74 5.85 -5.30
N ILE A 359 11.65 6.62 -5.41
CA ILE A 359 11.37 7.39 -6.62
C ILE A 359 12.39 8.52 -6.81
N LEU A 360 12.70 9.27 -5.74
CA LEU A 360 13.77 10.28 -5.81
C LEU A 360 15.11 9.62 -6.11
N ALA A 361 15.38 8.45 -5.51
CA ALA A 361 16.65 7.78 -5.72
C ALA A 361 16.89 7.39 -7.19
N GLU A 362 15.85 6.90 -7.87
CA GLU A 362 15.91 6.56 -9.29
C GLU A 362 16.03 7.80 -10.18
N LYS A 363 15.35 8.89 -9.82
CA LYS A 363 15.32 10.14 -10.62
C LYS A 363 16.53 11.04 -10.38
N LYS A 364 17.19 10.90 -9.24
CA LYS A 364 18.43 11.59 -8.87
C LYS A 364 19.46 10.55 -8.40
N PRO A 365 20.01 9.71 -9.30
CA PRO A 365 20.97 8.69 -8.90
C PRO A 365 22.18 9.27 -8.17
N GLN A 366 22.62 10.48 -8.50
CA GLN A 366 23.73 11.19 -7.84
C GLN A 366 23.43 11.59 -6.38
N TRP A 367 22.18 11.55 -5.94
CA TRP A 367 21.76 11.79 -4.55
C TRP A 367 21.58 10.50 -3.75
N SER A 368 22.00 9.36 -4.30
CA SER A 368 21.53 8.06 -3.86
C SER A 368 22.66 7.10 -3.52
N ILE A 369 22.35 6.13 -2.66
CA ILE A 369 23.30 5.10 -2.26
C ILE A 369 23.69 4.26 -3.47
N LYS A 370 25.00 4.11 -3.68
CA LYS A 370 25.56 3.32 -4.78
C LYS A 370 25.95 1.92 -4.33
N SER A 371 25.94 0.99 -5.28
CA SER A 371 26.47 -0.37 -5.09
C SER A 371 27.93 -0.42 -5.53
N LYS A 372 28.75 -1.22 -4.83
CA LYS A 372 30.12 -1.55 -5.26
C LYS A 372 30.15 -2.33 -6.57
N GLN A 373 29.05 -3.00 -6.92
CA GLN A 373 28.87 -3.69 -8.20
C GLN A 373 28.45 -2.74 -9.33
N GLY A 374 28.33 -1.44 -9.06
CA GLY A 374 27.85 -0.43 -10.00
C GLY A 374 26.35 -0.16 -9.87
N GLY A 375 25.92 1.03 -10.31
CA GLY A 375 24.52 1.45 -10.22
C GLY A 375 24.06 1.79 -8.80
N LEU A 376 22.74 1.77 -8.59
CA LEU A 376 22.11 2.03 -7.29
C LEU A 376 22.13 0.77 -6.42
N TRP A 377 22.43 0.94 -5.14
CA TRP A 377 22.21 -0.12 -4.16
C TRP A 377 20.71 -0.32 -3.93
N ARG A 378 20.30 -1.56 -3.69
CA ARG A 378 18.91 -1.93 -3.45
C ARG A 378 18.75 -2.84 -2.24
N ASP A 379 17.66 -2.65 -1.53
CA ASP A 379 17.26 -3.56 -0.45
C ASP A 379 16.64 -4.87 -0.99
N LYS A 380 16.25 -5.77 -0.09
CA LYS A 380 15.60 -7.06 -0.42
C LYS A 380 14.26 -6.90 -1.14
N ASN A 381 13.61 -5.74 -1.05
CA ASN A 381 12.38 -5.42 -1.76
C ASN A 381 12.65 -4.70 -3.10
N HIS A 382 13.93 -4.65 -3.52
CA HIS A 382 14.42 -3.97 -4.72
C HIS A 382 14.25 -2.44 -4.70
N LEU A 383 14.07 -1.84 -3.53
CA LEU A 383 13.95 -0.39 -3.41
C LEU A 383 15.33 0.27 -3.37
N ALA A 384 15.52 1.31 -4.18
CA ALA A 384 16.65 2.21 -4.08
C ALA A 384 16.46 3.20 -2.92
N TRP A 385 17.56 3.73 -2.40
CA TRP A 385 17.56 4.66 -1.26
C TRP A 385 18.34 5.91 -1.60
N VAL A 386 17.82 7.07 -1.19
CA VAL A 386 18.61 8.30 -1.21
C VAL A 386 19.66 8.24 -0.11
N ASP A 387 20.74 8.99 -0.30
CA ASP A 387 21.89 8.96 0.59
C ASP A 387 21.67 9.86 1.83
N PRO A 388 21.65 9.31 3.06
CA PRO A 388 21.50 10.11 4.27
C PRO A 388 22.59 11.15 4.49
N ALA A 389 23.76 11.01 3.85
CA ALA A 389 24.85 11.99 3.96
C ALA A 389 24.73 13.14 2.95
N ASN A 390 23.72 13.14 2.07
CA ASN A 390 23.60 14.13 1.00
C ASN A 390 22.78 15.37 1.44
N PRO A 391 23.37 16.58 1.49
CA PRO A 391 22.66 17.78 1.93
C PRO A 391 21.51 18.22 1.01
N GLU A 392 21.52 17.86 -0.27
CA GLU A 392 20.43 18.19 -1.19
C GLU A 392 19.16 17.39 -0.87
N VAL A 393 19.32 16.16 -0.37
CA VAL A 393 18.22 15.36 0.17
C VAL A 393 17.63 16.06 1.41
N TRP A 394 18.49 16.60 2.27
CA TRP A 394 18.05 17.31 3.48
C TRP A 394 17.25 18.57 3.11
N LYS A 395 17.75 19.39 2.18
CA LYS A 395 17.05 20.60 1.69
C LYS A 395 15.69 20.27 1.07
N TYR A 396 15.60 19.18 0.30
CA TYR A 396 14.33 18.73 -0.26
C TYR A 396 13.33 18.39 0.85
N VAL A 397 13.75 17.64 1.87
CA VAL A 397 12.88 17.29 3.01
C VAL A 397 12.39 18.54 3.74
N ILE A 398 13.26 19.54 3.94
CA ILE A 398 12.89 20.84 4.53
C ILE A 398 11.86 21.58 3.66
N SER A 399 11.99 21.55 2.33
CA SER A 399 11.02 22.21 1.46
C SER A 399 9.60 21.64 1.61
N VAL A 400 9.47 20.30 1.72
CA VAL A 400 8.19 19.62 1.97
C VAL A 400 7.66 19.95 3.37
N ALA A 401 8.53 19.96 4.38
CA ALA A 401 8.15 20.29 5.76
C ALA A 401 7.65 21.74 5.91
N LYS A 402 8.35 22.72 5.30
CA LYS A 402 7.94 24.13 5.30
C LYS A 402 6.63 24.34 4.58
N GLU A 403 6.42 23.69 3.44
CA GLU A 403 5.14 23.73 2.73
C GLU A 403 4.00 23.17 3.59
N ALA A 404 4.21 22.02 4.23
CA ALA A 404 3.24 21.43 5.16
C ALA A 404 2.93 22.35 6.35
N GLY A 405 3.96 22.98 6.94
CA GLY A 405 3.79 23.96 8.00
C GLY A 405 3.01 25.19 7.56
N ARG A 406 3.17 25.64 6.32
CA ARG A 406 2.41 26.79 5.79
C ARG A 406 0.97 26.44 5.44
N MET A 407 0.68 25.20 5.08
CA MET A 407 -0.68 24.74 4.77
C MET A 407 -1.61 24.73 5.98
N GLY A 408 -1.10 24.58 7.20
CA GLY A 408 -1.95 24.55 8.40
C GLY A 408 -1.74 23.34 9.33
N PHE A 409 -0.73 22.51 9.13
CA PHE A 409 -0.42 21.42 10.07
C PHE A 409 0.18 21.95 11.37
N ASP A 410 -0.13 21.33 12.52
CA ASP A 410 0.34 21.77 13.84
C ASP A 410 1.75 21.20 14.15
N GLU A 411 2.07 20.03 13.58
CA GLU A 411 3.33 19.32 13.77
C GLU A 411 3.79 18.62 12.49
N ILE A 412 5.10 18.60 12.25
CA ILE A 412 5.74 17.82 11.18
C ILE A 412 6.49 16.64 11.79
N ASN A 413 6.04 15.43 11.44
CA ASN A 413 6.64 14.18 11.87
C ASN A 413 7.52 13.60 10.75
N PHE A 414 8.74 13.23 11.09
CA PHE A 414 9.74 12.72 10.16
C PHE A 414 10.01 11.24 10.43
N ASP A 415 9.78 10.39 9.42
CA ASP A 415 10.03 8.94 9.50
C ASP A 415 11.09 8.47 8.49
N TYR A 416 11.58 7.25 8.65
CA TYR A 416 12.66 6.65 7.88
C TYR A 416 13.94 7.48 7.93
N ILE A 417 14.22 8.08 9.09
CA ILE A 417 15.48 8.80 9.35
C ILE A 417 16.58 7.79 9.73
N ARG A 418 17.01 6.99 8.76
CA ARG A 418 18.03 5.97 8.96
C ARG A 418 18.82 5.65 7.69
N PHE A 419 19.96 4.99 7.87
CA PHE A 419 20.64 4.28 6.80
C PHE A 419 19.91 2.98 6.41
N PRO A 420 20.01 2.55 5.14
CA PRO A 420 19.44 1.29 4.71
C PRO A 420 20.18 0.10 5.34
N THR A 421 19.41 -0.84 5.88
CA THR A 421 19.90 -2.10 6.47
C THR A 421 19.22 -3.34 5.91
N ASP A 422 18.21 -3.15 5.06
CA ASP A 422 17.32 -4.22 4.60
C ASP A 422 17.83 -4.96 3.35
N GLY A 423 19.13 -4.86 3.07
CA GLY A 423 19.81 -5.50 1.93
C GLY A 423 21.25 -5.88 2.26
N ARG A 424 22.06 -6.14 1.23
CA ARG A 424 23.47 -6.52 1.42
C ARG A 424 24.31 -5.29 1.76
N MET A 425 24.45 -4.97 3.04
CA MET A 425 25.15 -3.76 3.51
C MET A 425 26.64 -3.72 3.12
N SER A 426 27.29 -4.88 2.95
CA SER A 426 28.69 -4.97 2.52
C SER A 426 28.91 -4.42 1.11
N ASP A 427 27.84 -4.32 0.31
CA ASP A 427 27.82 -3.84 -1.06
C ASP A 427 27.57 -2.33 -1.18
N ILE A 428 27.24 -1.65 -0.08
CA ILE A 428 27.01 -0.20 -0.07
C ILE A 428 28.33 0.55 -0.29
N VAL A 429 28.30 1.57 -1.16
CA VAL A 429 29.29 2.63 -1.22
C VAL A 429 28.85 3.76 -0.30
N TYR A 430 29.60 3.92 0.79
CA TYR A 430 29.37 4.91 1.82
C TYR A 430 30.04 6.24 1.44
N THR A 431 29.29 7.34 1.52
CA THR A 431 29.75 8.71 1.20
C THR A 431 29.98 9.55 2.46
N ASN A 432 29.75 8.99 3.65
CA ASN A 432 29.90 9.64 4.95
C ASN A 432 31.36 9.87 5.40
N GLY A 433 32.34 9.60 4.52
CA GLY A 433 33.76 9.72 4.84
C GLY A 433 34.12 8.96 6.12
N ASN A 434 34.82 9.62 7.04
CA ASN A 434 35.19 9.07 8.34
C ASN A 434 34.09 9.21 9.41
N SER A 435 32.97 9.88 9.11
CA SER A 435 31.89 10.06 10.08
C SER A 435 31.16 8.73 10.30
N LYS A 436 30.82 8.41 11.55
CA LYS A 436 29.93 7.28 11.86
C LYS A 436 28.51 7.59 11.38
N ARG A 437 27.69 6.55 11.14
CA ARG A 437 26.32 6.71 10.64
C ARG A 437 25.47 7.58 11.57
N TYR A 438 25.57 7.37 12.88
CA TYR A 438 24.85 8.20 13.84
C TYR A 438 25.30 9.66 13.84
N GLU A 439 26.55 9.97 13.51
CA GLU A 439 27.02 11.36 13.42
C GLU A 439 26.40 12.07 12.21
N VAL A 440 26.20 11.35 11.10
CA VAL A 440 25.50 11.87 9.93
C VAL A 440 24.04 12.15 10.25
N VAL A 441 23.35 11.21 10.90
CA VAL A 441 21.95 11.38 11.30
C VAL A 441 21.80 12.50 12.34
N ALA A 442 22.72 12.62 13.31
CA ALA A 442 22.73 13.72 14.26
C ALA A 442 22.98 15.09 13.59
N LYS A 443 23.84 15.16 12.56
CA LYS A 443 24.02 16.37 11.74
C LYS A 443 22.72 16.73 11.02
N PHE A 444 22.02 15.75 10.47
CA PHE A 444 20.70 15.97 9.87
C PHE A 444 19.67 16.48 10.88
N PHE A 445 19.60 15.89 12.09
CA PHE A 445 18.70 16.37 13.15
C PHE A 445 18.97 17.84 13.52
N LYS A 446 20.24 18.21 13.69
CA LYS A 446 20.65 19.59 13.96
C LYS A 446 20.28 20.53 12.82
N PHE A 447 20.57 20.13 11.57
CA PHE A 447 20.21 20.91 10.38
C PHE A 447 18.69 21.13 10.30
N LEU A 448 17.91 20.07 10.48
CA LEU A 448 16.45 20.13 10.42
C LEU A 448 15.87 21.01 11.53
N SER A 449 16.32 20.86 12.78
CA SER A 449 15.84 21.71 13.87
C SER A 449 16.15 23.19 13.63
N LYS A 450 17.30 23.52 13.05
CA LYS A 450 17.66 24.90 12.73
C LYS A 450 16.79 25.46 11.60
N GLU A 451 16.59 24.69 10.53
CA GLU A 451 15.80 25.12 9.38
C GLU A 451 14.31 25.30 9.68
N MET A 452 13.80 24.64 10.72
CA MET A 452 12.40 24.68 11.15
C MET A 452 12.15 25.59 12.37
N GLU A 453 13.18 26.29 12.88
CA GLU A 453 13.10 27.07 14.13
C GLU A 453 12.05 28.21 14.06
N ASP A 454 11.96 28.88 12.91
CA ASP A 454 11.04 30.01 12.68
C ASP A 454 9.66 29.58 12.14
N GLU A 455 9.47 28.29 11.84
CA GLU A 455 8.19 27.80 11.33
C GLU A 455 7.22 27.57 12.52
N PRO A 456 5.93 27.99 12.41
CA PRO A 456 4.98 27.95 13.53
C PRO A 456 4.41 26.53 13.77
N VAL A 457 5.28 25.52 13.79
CA VAL A 457 4.95 24.09 13.93
C VAL A 457 5.87 23.41 14.91
N PHE A 458 5.41 22.32 15.52
CA PHE A 458 6.30 21.40 16.22
C PHE A 458 7.00 20.45 15.24
N ILE A 459 8.14 19.90 15.63
CA ILE A 459 8.81 18.83 14.88
C ILE A 459 8.95 17.57 15.73
N SER A 460 8.69 16.41 15.10
CA SER A 460 8.87 15.12 15.73
C SER A 460 9.58 14.09 14.86
N ALA A 461 10.23 13.12 15.48
CA ALA A 461 11.02 12.09 14.77
C ALA A 461 10.60 10.67 15.17
N ASP A 462 10.35 9.83 14.18
CA ASP A 462 10.10 8.41 14.37
C ASP A 462 11.43 7.64 14.47
N LEU A 463 11.60 6.92 15.59
CA LEU A 463 12.75 6.05 15.82
C LEU A 463 12.31 4.61 16.03
N PHE A 464 13.19 3.66 15.74
CA PHE A 464 12.95 2.26 16.13
C PHE A 464 12.77 2.13 17.65
N GLY A 465 11.77 1.36 18.11
CA GLY A 465 11.48 1.20 19.54
C GLY A 465 12.69 0.77 20.38
N LEU A 466 13.53 -0.13 19.84
CA LEU A 466 14.75 -0.62 20.50
C LEU A 466 15.79 0.49 20.78
N THR A 467 15.73 1.62 20.08
CA THR A 467 16.64 2.77 20.33
C THR A 467 16.49 3.34 21.74
N THR A 468 15.33 3.16 22.37
CA THR A 468 15.05 3.59 23.75
C THR A 468 15.90 2.89 24.80
N GLU A 469 16.47 1.73 24.46
CA GLU A 469 17.30 0.93 25.36
C GLU A 469 18.78 0.95 24.98
N LYS A 470 19.13 1.60 23.86
CA LYS A 470 20.52 1.73 23.41
C LYS A 470 21.22 2.88 24.11
N LYS A 471 22.54 2.75 24.26
CA LYS A 471 23.42 3.70 24.94
C LYS A 471 24.74 3.85 24.19
N GLY A 472 25.41 4.98 24.41
CA GLY A 472 26.73 5.24 23.85
C GLY A 472 26.70 5.30 22.31
N GLU A 473 27.51 4.46 21.67
CA GLU A 473 27.66 4.43 20.21
C GLU A 473 26.79 3.38 19.51
N ASP A 474 26.00 2.59 20.24
CA ASP A 474 25.11 1.58 19.63
C ASP A 474 23.94 2.26 18.90
N ASP A 475 24.11 2.43 17.59
CA ASP A 475 23.11 2.97 16.67
C ASP A 475 22.34 1.88 15.91
N MET A 476 22.47 0.62 16.33
CA MET A 476 21.91 -0.57 15.69
C MET A 476 22.26 -0.69 14.19
N GLN A 477 23.36 -0.06 13.76
CA GLN A 477 23.80 0.09 12.37
C GLN A 477 22.84 0.86 11.45
N ILE A 478 21.79 1.48 12.00
CA ILE A 478 20.81 2.29 11.26
C ILE A 478 21.10 3.80 11.39
N GLY A 479 22.05 4.20 12.25
CA GLY A 479 22.38 5.60 12.51
C GLY A 479 21.44 6.31 13.48
N GLN A 480 20.41 5.64 13.99
CA GLN A 480 19.49 6.25 14.96
C GLN A 480 20.03 6.10 16.37
N ARG A 481 20.11 7.23 17.11
CA ARG A 481 20.30 7.24 18.55
C ARG A 481 19.29 8.18 19.20
N LEU A 482 18.58 7.67 20.21
CA LEU A 482 17.62 8.46 20.96
C LEU A 482 18.30 9.68 21.61
N SER A 483 19.51 9.48 22.16
CA SER A 483 20.31 10.53 22.81
C SER A 483 20.62 11.72 21.90
N ASP A 484 20.66 11.52 20.58
CA ASP A 484 20.87 12.61 19.61
C ASP A 484 19.56 13.28 19.26
N ALA A 485 18.50 12.50 18.99
CA ALA A 485 17.20 13.03 18.58
C ALA A 485 16.57 13.93 19.65
N VAL A 486 16.67 13.55 20.93
CA VAL A 486 16.04 14.31 22.04
C VAL A 486 16.61 15.71 22.24
N LEU A 487 17.75 16.03 21.63
CA LEU A 487 18.37 17.36 21.66
C LEU A 487 17.73 18.34 20.67
N TYR A 488 17.13 17.83 19.59
CA TYR A 488 16.78 18.66 18.43
C TYR A 488 15.28 18.67 18.12
N PHE A 489 14.53 17.64 18.47
CA PHE A 489 13.09 17.58 18.23
C PHE A 489 12.27 18.06 19.43
N ASP A 490 11.03 18.50 19.19
CA ASP A 490 10.07 18.79 20.25
C ASP A 490 9.47 17.50 20.80
N TYR A 491 9.28 16.50 19.92
CA TYR A 491 8.85 15.17 20.30
C TYR A 491 9.68 14.08 19.62
N VAL A 492 9.94 12.97 20.31
CA VAL A 492 10.46 11.75 19.69
C VAL A 492 9.43 10.65 19.83
N MET A 493 9.24 9.89 18.75
CA MET A 493 8.19 8.89 18.58
C MET A 493 8.75 7.48 18.40
N PRO A 494 9.19 6.77 19.45
CA PRO A 494 9.65 5.40 19.30
C PRO A 494 8.53 4.45 18.85
N MET A 495 8.83 3.63 17.84
CA MET A 495 7.97 2.58 17.32
C MET A 495 8.02 1.32 18.17
N VAL A 496 7.24 1.31 19.25
CA VAL A 496 7.22 0.22 20.23
C VAL A 496 6.08 -0.74 19.91
N TYR A 497 6.24 -1.51 18.83
CA TYR A 497 5.31 -2.56 18.44
C TYR A 497 5.76 -3.88 19.06
N PRO A 498 5.06 -4.45 20.06
CA PRO A 498 5.54 -5.65 20.74
C PRO A 498 5.77 -6.84 19.81
N SER A 499 5.04 -6.94 18.69
CA SER A 499 5.26 -7.98 17.68
C SER A 499 6.58 -7.87 16.89
N HIS A 500 7.27 -6.73 16.98
CA HIS A 500 8.53 -6.47 16.27
C HIS A 500 9.76 -6.64 17.17
N TYR A 501 9.55 -6.96 18.45
CA TYR A 501 10.63 -7.29 19.37
C TYR A 501 11.01 -8.76 19.20
N PRO A 502 12.31 -9.11 19.26
CA PRO A 502 12.76 -10.46 18.99
C PRO A 502 12.26 -11.46 20.04
N SER A 503 12.06 -12.71 19.63
CA SER A 503 11.79 -13.82 20.56
C SER A 503 12.89 -13.88 21.64
N GLY A 504 12.47 -14.03 22.89
CA GLY A 504 13.37 -14.02 24.05
C GLY A 504 13.70 -12.63 24.59
N TYR A 505 13.19 -11.56 23.97
CA TYR A 505 13.32 -10.20 24.52
C TYR A 505 12.81 -10.18 25.98
N ARG A 506 13.73 -9.91 26.91
CA ARG A 506 13.49 -9.92 28.37
C ARG A 506 12.84 -11.21 28.89
N GLY A 507 13.14 -12.34 28.28
CA GLY A 507 12.60 -13.66 28.66
C GLY A 507 11.23 -13.99 28.04
N TYR A 508 10.61 -13.06 27.30
CA TYR A 508 9.34 -13.33 26.62
C TYR A 508 9.56 -14.11 25.33
N LYS A 509 9.09 -15.36 25.29
CA LYS A 509 9.13 -16.19 24.07
C LYS A 509 8.37 -15.52 22.89
N ASN A 510 7.24 -14.88 23.18
CA ASN A 510 6.50 -14.07 22.20
C ASN A 510 6.16 -12.72 22.85
N PRO A 511 6.96 -11.66 22.61
CA PRO A 511 6.72 -10.34 23.18
C PRO A 511 5.35 -9.75 22.79
N ALA A 512 4.75 -10.18 21.68
CA ALA A 512 3.42 -9.74 21.26
C ALA A 512 2.30 -10.09 22.25
N ASN A 513 2.50 -11.09 23.12
CA ASN A 513 1.56 -11.48 24.16
C ASN A 513 1.69 -10.67 25.46
N TYR A 514 2.75 -9.85 25.58
CA TYR A 514 3.08 -9.06 26.77
C TYR A 514 3.18 -7.57 26.42
N PRO A 515 2.11 -6.99 25.83
CA PRO A 515 2.16 -5.64 25.27
C PRO A 515 2.39 -4.55 26.32
N TYR A 516 1.88 -4.71 27.55
CA TYR A 516 2.12 -3.75 28.62
C TYR A 516 3.61 -3.71 28.97
N GLU A 517 4.21 -4.88 29.21
CA GLU A 517 5.58 -5.01 29.68
C GLU A 517 6.57 -4.52 28.64
N VAL A 518 6.37 -4.85 27.37
CA VAL A 518 7.25 -4.39 26.29
C VAL A 518 7.17 -2.86 26.15
N VAL A 519 5.96 -2.30 26.09
CA VAL A 519 5.78 -0.85 25.94
C VAL A 519 6.32 -0.10 27.14
N TYR A 520 5.97 -0.52 28.36
CA TYR A 520 6.38 0.16 29.59
C TYR A 520 7.90 0.18 29.72
N GLN A 521 8.58 -0.95 29.49
CA GLN A 521 10.03 -1.03 29.66
C GLN A 521 10.77 -0.15 28.64
N SER A 522 10.41 -0.23 27.35
CA SER A 522 11.03 0.61 26.33
C SER A 522 10.74 2.09 26.56
N MET A 523 9.47 2.46 26.82
CA MET A 523 9.13 3.86 27.02
C MET A 523 9.70 4.43 28.32
N LYS A 524 9.75 3.66 29.41
CA LYS A 524 10.37 4.11 30.66
C LYS A 524 11.85 4.38 30.50
N ALA A 525 12.56 3.51 29.76
CA ALA A 525 13.96 3.72 29.43
C ALA A 525 14.15 4.97 28.56
N GLY A 526 13.31 5.15 27.53
CA GLY A 526 13.38 6.30 26.64
C GLY A 526 13.06 7.63 27.32
N VAL A 527 12.00 7.69 28.15
CA VAL A 527 11.62 8.89 28.90
C VAL A 527 12.76 9.33 29.81
N LYS A 528 13.39 8.38 30.51
CA LYS A 528 14.56 8.66 31.34
C LYS A 528 15.74 9.25 30.54
N GLN A 529 15.95 8.81 29.29
CA GLN A 529 17.02 9.38 28.46
C GLN A 529 16.71 10.82 27.99
N ALA A 530 15.44 11.20 27.93
CA ALA A 530 15.01 12.54 27.52
C ALA A 530 14.85 13.53 28.69
N GLU A 531 14.99 13.08 29.94
CA GLU A 531 14.93 13.97 31.11
C GLU A 531 15.92 15.14 30.97
N GLY A 532 15.40 16.37 31.13
CA GLY A 532 16.19 17.60 30.99
C GLY A 532 16.62 17.94 29.56
N LYS A 533 16.06 17.28 28.54
CA LYS A 533 16.31 17.56 27.11
C LYS A 533 15.14 18.31 26.48
N LYS A 534 15.29 18.72 25.21
CA LYS A 534 14.26 19.44 24.46
C LYS A 534 13.02 18.55 24.23
N ALA A 535 13.23 17.33 23.78
CA ALA A 535 12.14 16.47 23.36
C ALA A 535 11.37 15.85 24.53
N LYS A 536 10.05 15.76 24.38
CA LYS A 536 9.24 14.79 25.12
C LYS A 536 9.04 13.52 24.30
N LEU A 537 8.88 12.38 24.96
CA LEU A 537 8.57 11.12 24.25
C LEU A 537 7.07 10.89 24.15
N ARG A 538 6.61 10.43 23.00
CA ARG A 538 5.30 9.80 22.80
C ARG A 538 5.50 8.51 22.01
N SER A 539 4.64 7.50 22.14
CA SER A 539 4.90 6.20 21.48
C SER A 539 3.99 5.95 20.29
N TRP A 540 4.52 5.33 19.24
CA TRP A 540 3.68 4.57 18.32
C TRP A 540 3.38 3.20 18.92
N ILE A 541 2.10 2.88 19.09
CA ILE A 541 1.64 1.61 19.68
C ILE A 541 0.87 0.78 18.64
N GLN A 542 0.94 -0.55 18.80
CA GLN A 542 0.45 -1.51 17.81
C GLN A 542 -1.08 -1.61 17.84
N ALA A 543 -1.73 -1.34 16.71
CA ALA A 543 -3.18 -1.50 16.53
C ALA A 543 -3.55 -2.46 15.37
N PHE A 544 -2.72 -3.48 15.15
CA PHE A 544 -2.89 -4.51 14.12
C PHE A 544 -2.50 -5.89 14.64
N ASN A 545 -3.02 -6.94 14.01
CA ASN A 545 -2.75 -8.32 14.39
C ASN A 545 -1.47 -8.81 13.72
N LEU A 546 -0.40 -8.94 14.51
CA LEU A 546 0.85 -9.59 14.15
C LEU A 546 1.46 -10.16 15.43
N GLY A 547 1.89 -11.42 15.41
CA GLY A 547 2.39 -12.13 16.60
C GLY A 547 1.34 -12.46 17.67
N ALA A 548 0.29 -11.65 17.80
CA ALA A 548 -0.89 -11.86 18.65
C ALA A 548 -2.12 -11.14 18.07
N VAL A 549 -3.31 -11.44 18.60
CA VAL A 549 -4.55 -10.70 18.33
C VAL A 549 -4.64 -9.49 19.26
N TYR A 550 -4.68 -8.30 18.68
CA TYR A 550 -4.79 -7.02 19.37
C TYR A 550 -6.25 -6.58 19.46
N ASP A 551 -6.91 -7.08 20.49
CA ASP A 551 -8.23 -6.66 20.94
C ASP A 551 -8.15 -5.39 21.80
N GLY A 552 -9.30 -4.88 22.25
CA GLY A 552 -9.37 -3.68 23.09
C GLY A 552 -8.56 -3.81 24.39
N ALA A 553 -8.42 -5.00 24.96
CA ALA A 553 -7.63 -5.21 26.17
C ALA A 553 -6.14 -4.95 25.91
N LYS A 554 -5.59 -5.45 24.80
CA LYS A 554 -4.19 -5.20 24.43
C LYS A 554 -3.92 -3.77 23.96
N ILE A 555 -4.91 -3.11 23.35
CA ILE A 555 -4.80 -1.68 23.05
C ILE A 555 -4.72 -0.89 24.37
N LYS A 556 -5.68 -1.09 25.28
CA LYS A 556 -5.72 -0.44 26.59
C LYS A 556 -4.45 -0.69 27.41
N SER A 557 -3.89 -1.90 27.35
CA SER A 557 -2.66 -2.22 28.08
C SER A 557 -1.44 -1.45 27.55
N GLN A 558 -1.34 -1.21 26.24
CA GLN A 558 -0.23 -0.40 25.68
C GLN A 558 -0.40 1.08 26.02
N ILE A 559 -1.63 1.59 26.00
CA ILE A 559 -1.97 2.95 26.41
C ILE A 559 -1.55 3.15 27.86
N LYS A 560 -2.01 2.27 28.75
CA LYS A 560 -1.64 2.28 30.17
C LYS A 560 -0.13 2.26 30.37
N ALA A 561 0.58 1.36 29.67
CA ALA A 561 2.03 1.25 29.75
C ALA A 561 2.75 2.54 29.32
N THR A 562 2.23 3.24 28.30
CA THR A 562 2.79 4.51 27.83
C THR A 562 2.58 5.61 28.88
N ASP A 563 1.40 5.68 29.47
CA ASP A 563 1.08 6.65 30.53
C ASP A 563 1.88 6.40 31.81
N ASP A 564 1.94 5.15 32.28
CA ASP A 564 2.71 4.76 33.47
C ASP A 564 4.22 5.02 33.30
N ALA A 565 4.72 4.93 32.06
CA ALA A 565 6.11 5.25 31.75
C ALA A 565 6.42 6.75 31.82
N GLY A 566 5.40 7.62 31.85
CA GLY A 566 5.55 9.08 31.88
C GLY A 566 5.68 9.71 30.49
N ALA A 567 5.21 9.05 29.43
CA ALA A 567 5.23 9.60 28.09
C ALA A 567 4.13 10.68 27.87
N ASP A 568 4.41 11.62 26.97
CA ASP A 568 3.58 12.75 26.58
C ASP A 568 2.66 12.39 25.40
N GLY A 569 2.01 11.22 25.52
CA GLY A 569 1.01 10.74 24.56
C GLY A 569 1.39 9.49 23.80
N TRP A 570 0.51 9.10 22.88
CA TRP A 570 0.63 7.90 22.05
C TRP A 570 -0.15 8.04 20.73
N VAL A 571 0.21 7.24 19.74
CA VAL A 571 -0.48 7.17 18.45
C VAL A 571 -0.70 5.71 18.05
N LEU A 572 -1.93 5.35 17.68
CA LEU A 572 -2.26 4.01 17.18
C LEU A 572 -1.80 3.83 15.74
N TRP A 573 -0.87 2.90 15.52
CA TRP A 573 -0.43 2.51 14.19
C TRP A 573 -1.25 1.32 13.66
N ASN A 574 -1.91 1.51 12.52
CA ASN A 574 -2.49 0.42 11.73
C ASN A 574 -2.46 0.82 10.25
N ALA A 575 -1.62 0.14 9.46
CA ALA A 575 -1.46 0.41 8.02
C ALA A 575 -2.76 0.25 7.20
N ALA A 576 -3.74 -0.52 7.70
CA ALA A 576 -5.05 -0.66 7.06
C ALA A 576 -6.05 0.44 7.47
N ASN A 577 -5.65 1.36 8.36
CA ASN A 577 -6.47 2.38 9.02
C ASN A 577 -7.82 1.84 9.54
N ARG A 578 -7.80 0.64 10.14
CA ARG A 578 -8.97 0.02 10.78
C ARG A 578 -8.89 0.28 12.28
N TYR A 579 -9.77 1.15 12.76
CA TYR A 579 -9.84 1.55 14.16
C TYR A 579 -11.25 1.35 14.69
N THR A 580 -11.35 1.10 15.98
CA THR A 580 -12.59 0.93 16.74
C THR A 580 -12.42 1.62 18.09
N SER A 581 -13.50 1.88 18.81
CA SER A 581 -13.45 2.39 20.19
C SER A 581 -12.94 1.37 21.23
N ALA A 582 -12.70 0.11 20.83
CA ALA A 582 -12.23 -0.91 21.74
C ALA A 582 -10.87 -0.56 22.35
N GLY A 583 -10.82 -0.46 23.68
CA GLY A 583 -9.61 -0.14 24.44
C GLY A 583 -9.35 1.35 24.64
N LEU A 584 -10.21 2.22 24.09
CA LEU A 584 -10.18 3.67 24.30
C LEU A 584 -11.18 4.06 25.40
N GLU A 585 -10.85 5.09 26.17
CA GLU A 585 -11.82 5.71 27.07
C GLU A 585 -12.85 6.51 26.26
N LYS A 586 -14.11 6.48 26.69
CA LYS A 586 -15.20 7.28 26.10
C LYS A 586 -15.22 8.65 26.77
N GLU A 587 -15.46 9.68 25.99
CA GLU A 587 -15.72 11.05 26.49
C GLU A 587 -17.22 11.32 26.71
#